data_AF-A0A926END3-F1
#
_entry.id   AF-A0A926END3-F1
#
_cell.length_a   1.000
_cell.length_b   1.000
_cell.length_c   1.000
_cell.angle_alpha   90.00
_cell.angle_beta   90.00
_cell.angle_gamma   90.00
#
_symmetry.space_group_name_H-M   'P 1'
#
loop_
_entity.id
_entity.type
_entity.pdbx_description
1 polymer ?
#
loop_
_entity_poly.entity_id
_entity_poly.type
_entity_poly.pdbx_seq_one_letter_code
_entity_poly.pdbx_strand_id
1 'polypeptide(L)'
;MKFKLFNSEVEIENVNYEESITSPHTGEKLEKIYFDLDIQGKSMNDIVQNEISNIKNGGVFSLNEDGNNVKEYRLVKNPYSYSGSYTDEDTVYSYTLYLEEVERLNIDGLIIGDLEVFPYEYKEEHDEDKNAIIITAKVKLTKKESKILRNNDRYFKVIRKGISNKELEMRFGVPLWSEEENRIKERLIIVEKIYDENKSKSGSLFQPEMSNIQNKLAYTENLNAELINLLLSKEILTSDEVENIKEKAELDIKNTWYDFYKVQDIDNF
;
A
#
# COMPACT_ATOMS: atom_id res chain seq x y z
N MET A 1 -10.58 -12.76 -30.93
CA MET A 1 -10.08 -11.62 -30.12
C MET A 1 -8.58 -11.54 -30.29
N LYS A 2 -8.03 -10.34 -30.50
CA LYS A 2 -6.58 -10.17 -30.69
C LYS A 2 -5.89 -9.92 -29.36
N PHE A 3 -4.76 -10.59 -29.16
CA PHE A 3 -3.89 -10.39 -28.02
C PHE A 3 -2.47 -10.08 -28.48
N LYS A 4 -1.81 -9.19 -27.76
CA LYS A 4 -0.36 -9.11 -27.74
C LYS A 4 0.14 -10.07 -26.66
N LEU A 5 0.64 -11.21 -27.10
CA LEU A 5 1.26 -12.23 -26.26
C LEU A 5 2.76 -12.21 -26.53
N PHE A 6 3.54 -11.92 -25.50
CA PHE A 6 4.99 -11.81 -25.61
C PHE A 6 5.39 -10.69 -26.60
N ASN A 7 6.12 -11.02 -27.66
CA ASN A 7 6.49 -10.11 -28.74
C ASN A 7 5.65 -10.28 -30.02
N SER A 8 4.53 -10.99 -29.93
CA SER A 8 3.70 -11.34 -31.09
C SER A 8 2.24 -10.97 -30.88
N GLU A 9 1.56 -10.62 -31.98
CA GLU A 9 0.11 -10.51 -32.01
C GLU A 9 -0.49 -11.85 -32.42
N VAL A 10 -1.45 -12.33 -31.64
CA VAL A 10 -2.11 -13.61 -31.87
C VAL A 10 -3.61 -13.39 -31.86
N GLU A 11 -4.30 -13.96 -32.85
CA GLU A 11 -5.74 -13.99 -32.89
C GLU A 11 -6.24 -15.28 -32.24
N ILE A 12 -7.03 -15.12 -31.17
CA ILE A 12 -7.61 -16.22 -30.41
C ILE A 12 -9.10 -16.29 -30.72
N GLU A 13 -9.53 -17.38 -31.33
CA GLU A 13 -10.92 -17.59 -31.74
C GLU A 13 -11.83 -17.86 -30.52
N ASN A 14 -11.37 -18.69 -29.58
CA ASN A 14 -12.16 -19.17 -28.45
C ASN A 14 -11.60 -18.64 -27.13
N VAL A 15 -12.10 -17.49 -26.68
CA VAL A 15 -11.82 -16.95 -25.34
C VAL A 15 -12.98 -17.29 -24.43
N ASN A 16 -12.68 -17.98 -23.33
CA ASN A 16 -13.65 -18.31 -22.30
C ASN A 16 -13.54 -17.34 -21.14
N TYR A 17 -14.66 -17.04 -20.49
CA TYR A 17 -14.75 -16.12 -19.35
C TYR A 17 -15.13 -16.90 -18.10
N GLU A 18 -14.37 -16.70 -17.03
CA GLU A 18 -14.71 -17.18 -15.69
C GLU A 18 -15.47 -16.09 -14.90
N GLU A 19 -15.86 -16.42 -13.67
CA GLU A 19 -16.46 -15.44 -12.76
C GLU A 19 -15.48 -14.29 -12.46
N SER A 20 -15.92 -13.06 -12.76
CA SER A 20 -15.16 -11.85 -12.49
C SER A 20 -14.97 -11.63 -10.99
N ILE A 21 -13.83 -11.07 -10.60
CA ILE A 21 -13.60 -10.64 -9.21
C ILE A 21 -13.85 -9.13 -9.11
N THR A 22 -14.59 -8.71 -8.09
CA THR A 22 -14.69 -7.29 -7.76
C THR A 22 -13.41 -6.82 -7.10
N SER A 23 -12.74 -5.81 -7.68
CA SER A 23 -11.55 -5.21 -7.10
C SER A 23 -11.86 -4.62 -5.71
N PRO A 24 -11.07 -4.94 -4.68
CA PRO A 24 -11.17 -4.26 -3.39
C PRO A 24 -10.75 -2.78 -3.47
N HIS A 25 -9.97 -2.41 -4.49
CA HIS A 25 -9.42 -1.07 -4.67
C HIS A 25 -10.41 -0.14 -5.37
N THR A 26 -10.89 -0.50 -6.55
CA THR A 26 -11.75 0.38 -7.37
C THR A 26 -13.23 0.04 -7.22
N GLY A 27 -13.56 -1.22 -6.90
CA GLY A 27 -14.91 -1.77 -6.98
C GLY A 27 -15.30 -2.23 -8.39
N GLU A 28 -14.40 -2.13 -9.37
CA GLU A 28 -14.64 -2.61 -10.73
C GLU A 28 -14.59 -4.14 -10.81
N LYS A 29 -15.26 -4.70 -11.81
CA LYS A 29 -15.22 -6.14 -12.08
C LYS A 29 -14.02 -6.45 -12.97
N LEU A 30 -13.02 -7.11 -12.39
CA LEU A 30 -11.83 -7.57 -13.08
C LEU A 30 -12.12 -8.90 -13.78
N GLU A 31 -11.76 -8.97 -15.06
CA GLU A 31 -11.99 -10.16 -15.87
C GLU A 31 -11.04 -11.31 -15.52
N LYS A 32 -11.58 -12.51 -15.64
CA LYS A 32 -10.83 -13.76 -15.65
C LYS A 32 -11.14 -14.47 -16.95
N ILE A 33 -10.10 -14.78 -17.71
CA ILE A 33 -10.25 -15.43 -19.00
C ILE A 33 -9.32 -16.61 -19.13
N TYR A 34 -9.69 -17.55 -19.99
CA TYR A 34 -8.74 -18.55 -20.45
C TYR A 34 -8.98 -18.91 -21.91
N PHE A 35 -7.91 -19.34 -22.55
CA PHE A 35 -7.94 -19.83 -23.92
C PHE A 35 -6.84 -20.85 -24.16
N ASP A 36 -7.04 -21.64 -25.21
CA ASP A 36 -6.08 -22.65 -25.62
C ASP A 36 -5.12 -22.10 -26.68
N LEU A 37 -3.87 -22.56 -26.62
CA LEU A 37 -2.79 -22.18 -27.52
C LEU A 37 -2.00 -23.43 -27.90
N ASP A 38 -1.99 -23.75 -29.19
CA ASP A 38 -1.19 -24.85 -29.74
C ASP A 38 0.11 -24.30 -30.31
N ILE A 39 1.22 -24.87 -29.85
CA ILE A 39 2.57 -24.52 -30.28
C ILE A 39 3.19 -25.75 -30.93
N GLN A 40 3.53 -25.63 -32.21
CA GLN A 40 4.24 -26.67 -32.93
C GLN A 40 5.76 -26.48 -32.78
N GLY A 41 6.42 -27.56 -32.41
CA GLY A 41 7.87 -27.69 -32.41
C GLY A 41 8.53 -27.31 -31.08
N LYS A 42 9.55 -28.08 -30.72
CA LYS A 42 10.27 -27.92 -29.45
C LYS A 42 10.94 -26.56 -29.33
N SER A 43 11.55 -26.07 -30.41
CA SER A 43 12.25 -24.78 -30.40
C SER A 43 11.30 -23.62 -30.08
N MET A 44 10.09 -23.64 -30.65
CA MET A 44 9.07 -22.62 -30.35
C MET A 44 8.51 -22.78 -28.93
N ASN A 45 8.30 -24.03 -28.50
CA ASN A 45 7.88 -24.33 -27.14
C ASN A 45 8.84 -23.78 -26.08
N ASP A 46 10.15 -23.93 -26.28
CA ASP A 46 11.17 -23.43 -25.36
C ASP A 46 11.15 -21.88 -25.28
N ILE A 47 10.89 -21.20 -26.39
CA ILE A 47 10.68 -19.73 -26.42
C ILE A 47 9.45 -19.35 -25.60
N VAL A 48 8.32 -20.01 -25.84
CA VAL A 48 7.06 -19.75 -25.14
C VAL A 48 7.20 -19.98 -23.64
N GLN A 49 7.86 -21.06 -23.22
CA GLN A 49 8.11 -21.34 -21.80
C GLN A 49 8.95 -20.25 -21.12
N ASN A 50 9.99 -19.75 -21.80
CA ASN A 50 10.78 -18.64 -21.30
C ASN A 50 9.95 -17.35 -21.16
N GLU A 51 9.12 -17.04 -22.14
CA GLU A 51 8.30 -15.83 -22.13
C GLU A 51 7.13 -15.91 -21.13
N ILE A 52 6.54 -17.08 -20.93
CA ILE A 52 5.53 -17.35 -19.89
C ILE A 52 6.09 -16.97 -18.51
N SER A 53 7.38 -17.22 -18.25
CA SER A 53 8.01 -16.87 -16.98
C SER A 53 8.04 -15.36 -16.70
N ASN A 54 8.03 -14.53 -17.75
CA ASN A 54 8.09 -13.07 -17.68
C ASN A 54 6.74 -12.40 -17.45
N ILE A 55 5.62 -13.06 -17.78
CA ILE A 55 4.27 -12.45 -17.76
C ILE A 55 3.47 -12.68 -16.47
N LYS A 56 4.12 -13.14 -15.39
CA LYS A 56 3.47 -13.39 -14.10
C LYS A 56 2.92 -12.12 -13.42
N ASN A 57 3.49 -10.96 -13.74
CA ASN A 57 3.13 -9.66 -13.15
C ASN A 57 2.41 -8.72 -14.13
N GLY A 58 1.90 -9.27 -15.24
CA GLY A 58 1.32 -8.51 -16.35
C GLY A 58 2.12 -8.67 -17.65
N GLY A 59 1.71 -7.96 -18.70
CA GLY A 59 2.39 -7.96 -20.00
C GLY A 59 1.67 -8.72 -21.13
N VAL A 60 0.51 -9.32 -20.86
CA VAL A 60 -0.41 -9.78 -21.92
C VAL A 60 -1.44 -8.68 -22.15
N PHE A 61 -1.66 -8.28 -23.41
CA PHE A 61 -2.64 -7.22 -23.70
C PHE A 61 -3.71 -7.70 -24.66
N SER A 62 -4.98 -7.38 -24.39
CA SER A 62 -5.99 -7.43 -25.44
C SER A 62 -5.86 -6.20 -26.34
N LEU A 63 -6.12 -6.38 -27.63
CA LEU A 63 -5.99 -5.34 -28.64
C LEU A 63 -7.34 -5.00 -29.25
N ASN A 64 -7.57 -3.72 -29.53
CA ASN A 64 -8.71 -3.27 -30.34
C ASN A 64 -8.42 -3.49 -31.84
N GLU A 65 -9.37 -3.13 -32.71
CA GLU A 65 -9.22 -3.26 -34.17
C GLU A 65 -8.03 -2.47 -34.73
N ASP A 66 -7.68 -1.34 -34.09
CA ASP A 66 -6.54 -0.49 -34.47
C ASP A 66 -5.18 -0.99 -33.94
N GLY A 67 -5.16 -2.09 -33.17
CA GLY A 67 -3.95 -2.63 -32.55
C GLY A 67 -3.52 -1.92 -31.25
N ASN A 68 -4.37 -1.06 -30.68
CA ASN A 68 -4.11 -0.42 -29.40
C ASN A 68 -4.45 -1.34 -28.23
N ASN A 69 -3.64 -1.29 -27.18
CA ASN A 69 -3.87 -2.02 -25.93
C ASN A 69 -5.18 -1.56 -25.27
N VAL A 70 -6.03 -2.52 -24.90
CA VAL A 70 -7.32 -2.26 -24.22
C VAL A 70 -7.26 -2.69 -22.76
N LYS A 71 -6.90 -3.94 -22.50
CA LYS A 71 -6.74 -4.49 -21.15
C LYS A 71 -5.39 -5.17 -21.00
N GLU A 72 -4.82 -5.09 -19.82
CA GLU A 72 -3.62 -5.84 -19.44
C GLU A 72 -4.04 -7.06 -18.62
N TYR A 73 -3.37 -8.18 -18.82
CA TYR A 73 -3.58 -9.43 -18.09
C TYR A 73 -2.24 -9.99 -17.60
N ARG A 74 -2.31 -10.69 -16.46
CA ARG A 74 -1.21 -11.47 -15.89
C ARG A 74 -1.53 -12.96 -15.99
N LEU A 75 -0.49 -13.76 -16.17
CA LEU A 75 -0.64 -15.22 -16.19
C LEU A 75 -0.77 -15.78 -14.77
N VAL A 76 -1.84 -16.54 -14.54
CA VAL A 76 -2.11 -17.20 -13.26
C VAL A 76 -1.73 -18.68 -13.31
N LYS A 77 -2.14 -19.38 -14.38
CA LYS A 77 -1.85 -20.81 -14.61
C LYS A 77 -1.70 -21.09 -16.09
N ASN A 78 -0.89 -22.10 -16.42
CA ASN A 78 -0.64 -22.54 -17.80
C ASN A 78 -0.44 -24.07 -17.87
N PRO A 79 -1.43 -24.90 -17.50
CA PRO A 79 -1.33 -26.32 -17.74
C PRO A 79 -1.07 -26.57 -19.24
N TYR A 80 -0.23 -27.55 -19.54
CA TYR A 80 0.05 -27.94 -20.91
C TYR A 80 0.16 -29.45 -21.03
N SER A 81 -0.11 -29.93 -22.24
CA SER A 81 0.11 -31.31 -22.66
C SER A 81 0.82 -31.31 -24.01
N TYR A 82 1.27 -32.47 -24.47
CA TYR A 82 1.89 -32.59 -25.77
C TYR A 82 1.44 -33.87 -26.48
N SER A 83 1.41 -33.82 -27.81
CA SER A 83 1.18 -34.97 -28.68
C SER A 83 2.35 -35.10 -29.66
N GLY A 84 2.97 -36.29 -29.71
CA GLY A 84 4.19 -36.54 -30.48
C GLY A 84 5.34 -37.05 -29.61
N SER A 85 6.56 -36.95 -30.13
CA SER A 85 7.79 -37.29 -29.41
C SER A 85 8.39 -36.03 -28.82
N TYR A 86 8.51 -35.93 -27.50
CA TYR A 86 8.94 -34.73 -26.73
C TYR A 86 10.17 -33.95 -27.27
N THR A 87 10.99 -34.54 -28.14
CA THR A 87 12.19 -33.92 -28.72
C THR A 87 12.07 -33.50 -30.18
N ASP A 88 10.91 -33.69 -30.81
CA ASP A 88 10.73 -33.49 -32.25
C ASP A 88 10.01 -32.18 -32.58
N GLU A 89 10.35 -31.58 -33.72
CA GLU A 89 9.74 -30.34 -34.22
C GLU A 89 8.31 -30.55 -34.76
N ASP A 90 7.91 -31.80 -34.98
CA ASP A 90 6.52 -32.17 -35.30
C ASP A 90 5.62 -32.29 -34.05
N THR A 91 6.18 -32.12 -32.85
CA THR A 91 5.39 -32.19 -31.60
C THR A 91 4.50 -30.98 -31.45
N VAL A 92 3.23 -31.22 -31.14
CA VAL A 92 2.29 -30.15 -30.80
C VAL A 92 2.16 -30.08 -29.28
N TYR A 93 2.46 -28.92 -28.72
CA TYR A 93 2.29 -28.58 -27.32
C TYR A 93 1.02 -27.74 -27.16
N SER A 94 0.03 -28.28 -26.45
CA SER A 94 -1.25 -27.63 -26.23
C SER A 94 -1.28 -27.03 -24.83
N TYR A 95 -1.36 -25.71 -24.75
CA TYR A 95 -1.45 -24.93 -23.52
C TYR A 95 -2.88 -24.47 -23.30
N THR A 96 -3.30 -24.37 -22.04
CA THR A 96 -4.43 -23.53 -21.64
C THR A 96 -3.91 -22.40 -20.78
N LEU A 97 -4.03 -21.15 -21.22
CA LEU A 97 -3.55 -19.99 -20.47
C LEU A 97 -4.69 -19.39 -19.66
N TYR A 98 -4.57 -19.39 -18.34
CA TYR A 98 -5.50 -18.73 -17.42
C TYR A 98 -4.94 -17.36 -17.03
N LEU A 99 -5.71 -16.33 -17.34
CA LEU A 99 -5.31 -14.93 -17.23
C LEU A 99 -6.27 -14.17 -16.33
N GLU A 100 -5.71 -13.28 -15.51
CA GLU A 100 -6.46 -12.32 -14.70
C GLU A 100 -6.14 -10.91 -15.18
N GLU A 101 -7.16 -10.07 -15.30
CA GLU A 101 -7.01 -8.66 -15.62
C GLU A 101 -6.14 -7.96 -14.56
N VAL A 102 -5.14 -7.21 -15.02
CA VAL A 102 -4.25 -6.43 -14.17
C VAL A 102 -4.84 -5.05 -13.97
N GLU A 103 -5.08 -4.72 -12.72
CA GLU A 103 -5.49 -3.39 -12.31
C GLU A 103 -4.26 -2.53 -12.02
N ARG A 104 -4.13 -1.41 -12.76
CA ARG A 104 -3.08 -0.40 -12.54
C ARG A 104 -3.69 0.82 -11.88
N LEU A 105 -3.39 1.01 -10.60
CA LEU A 105 -3.90 2.15 -9.82
C LEU A 105 -3.13 3.42 -10.16
N ASN A 106 -3.84 4.45 -10.61
CA ASN A 106 -3.28 5.78 -10.85
C ASN A 106 -3.97 6.77 -9.92
N ILE A 107 -3.21 7.32 -8.96
CA ILE A 107 -3.74 8.32 -8.03
C ILE A 107 -3.55 9.72 -8.63
N ASP A 108 -4.64 10.49 -8.66
CA ASP A 108 -4.60 11.91 -9.01
C ASP A 108 -4.44 12.79 -7.76
N GLY A 109 -5.03 12.36 -6.65
CA GLY A 109 -4.96 13.07 -5.37
C GLY A 109 -5.69 12.33 -4.25
N LEU A 110 -5.35 12.66 -3.00
CA LEU A 110 -6.02 12.18 -1.80
C LEU A 110 -6.75 13.34 -1.14
N ILE A 111 -8.08 13.24 -1.00
CA ILE A 111 -8.83 14.11 -0.11
C ILE A 111 -8.83 13.44 1.27
N ILE A 112 -8.26 14.10 2.27
CA ILE A 112 -8.19 13.66 3.66
C ILE A 112 -8.92 14.68 4.53
N GLY A 113 -10.13 14.34 4.98
CA GLY A 113 -11.03 15.32 5.58
C GLY A 113 -11.34 16.45 4.58
N ASP A 114 -10.98 17.69 4.94
CA ASP A 114 -11.16 18.88 4.07
C ASP A 114 -9.91 19.26 3.27
N LEU A 115 -8.82 18.48 3.37
CA LEU A 115 -7.56 18.79 2.69
C LEU A 115 -7.32 17.86 1.52
N GLU A 116 -7.07 18.43 0.34
CA GLU A 116 -6.59 17.69 -0.82
C GLU A 116 -5.06 17.73 -0.89
N VAL A 117 -4.44 16.57 -1.01
CA VAL A 117 -2.98 16.40 -1.15
C VAL A 117 -2.65 15.60 -2.39
N PHE A 118 -1.46 15.84 -2.94
CA PHE A 118 -0.99 15.23 -4.18
C PHE A 118 0.24 14.37 -3.89
N PRO A 119 0.07 13.04 -3.79
CA PRO A 119 1.20 12.14 -3.60
C PRO A 119 2.16 12.18 -4.78
N TYR A 120 3.46 12.26 -4.51
CA TYR A 120 4.49 12.01 -5.53
C TYR A 120 4.95 10.55 -5.55
N GLU A 121 4.62 9.80 -4.49
CA GLU A 121 4.75 8.36 -4.42
C GLU A 121 3.50 7.82 -3.74
N TYR A 122 2.93 6.75 -4.29
CA TYR A 122 1.69 6.15 -3.78
C TYR A 122 1.71 4.65 -3.97
N LYS A 123 1.29 3.95 -2.93
CA LYS A 123 1.05 2.52 -2.92
C LYS A 123 -0.21 2.23 -2.12
N GLU A 124 -1.05 1.36 -2.65
CA GLU A 124 -2.21 0.84 -1.95
C GLU A 124 -2.13 -0.69 -1.92
N GLU A 125 -2.45 -1.25 -0.76
CA GLU A 125 -2.48 -2.69 -0.53
C GLU A 125 -3.82 -3.07 0.09
N HIS A 126 -4.30 -4.27 -0.24
CA HIS A 126 -5.45 -4.88 0.41
C HIS A 126 -4.93 -5.97 1.35
N ASP A 127 -5.20 -5.81 2.64
CA ASP A 127 -4.95 -6.84 3.65
C ASP A 127 -6.09 -7.85 3.59
N GLU A 128 -5.81 -9.05 3.05
CA GLU A 128 -6.83 -10.09 2.86
C GLU A 128 -7.39 -10.62 4.20
N ASP A 129 -6.56 -10.70 5.25
CA ASP A 129 -6.95 -11.23 6.57
C ASP A 129 -7.91 -10.29 7.31
N LYS A 130 -7.68 -8.98 7.15
CA LYS A 130 -8.48 -7.91 7.76
C LYS A 130 -9.54 -7.35 6.81
N ASN A 131 -9.48 -7.73 5.54
CA ASN A 131 -10.27 -7.16 4.46
C ASN A 131 -10.26 -5.62 4.49
N ALA A 132 -9.07 -5.03 4.55
CA ALA A 132 -8.89 -3.60 4.76
C ALA A 132 -7.89 -3.00 3.77
N ILE A 133 -8.15 -1.77 3.35
CA ILE A 133 -7.21 -1.01 2.52
C ILE A 133 -6.16 -0.31 3.40
N ILE A 134 -4.90 -0.44 3.00
CA ILE A 134 -3.75 0.25 3.58
C ILE A 134 -3.08 1.09 2.50
N ILE A 135 -2.94 2.38 2.75
CA ILE A 135 -2.33 3.34 1.83
C ILE A 135 -0.99 3.79 2.40
N THR A 136 0.06 3.75 1.58
CA THR A 136 1.32 4.44 1.82
C THR A 136 1.48 5.53 0.77
N ALA A 137 1.64 6.78 1.18
CA ALA A 137 1.80 7.91 0.27
C ALA A 137 2.91 8.85 0.76
N LYS A 138 3.71 9.40 -0.15
CA LYS A 138 4.62 10.50 0.16
C LYS A 138 4.11 11.79 -0.46
N VAL A 139 4.01 12.84 0.35
CA VAL A 139 3.45 14.14 -0.04
C VAL A 139 4.37 15.28 0.36
N LYS A 140 4.28 16.40 -0.36
CA LYS A 140 4.95 17.67 0.00
C LYS A 140 3.90 18.69 0.42
N LEU A 141 4.03 19.19 1.64
CA LEU A 141 3.04 20.05 2.28
C LEU A 141 3.67 21.36 2.76
N THR A 142 2.86 22.40 2.86
CA THR A 142 3.17 23.57 3.68
C THR A 142 3.04 23.24 5.17
N LYS A 143 3.66 24.06 6.03
CA LYS A 143 3.52 23.92 7.49
C LYS A 143 2.06 23.98 7.96
N LYS A 144 1.21 24.76 7.27
CA LYS A 144 -0.22 24.88 7.57
C LYS A 144 -0.98 23.61 7.23
N GLU A 145 -0.79 23.06 6.03
CA GLU A 145 -1.44 21.82 5.58
C GLU A 145 -1.02 20.63 6.45
N SER A 146 0.27 20.52 6.74
CA SER A 146 0.82 19.55 7.68
C SER A 146 0.17 19.66 9.08
N LYS A 147 -0.13 20.88 9.55
CA LYS A 147 -0.86 21.09 10.81
C LYS A 147 -2.33 20.68 10.72
N ILE A 148 -2.98 20.90 9.59
CA ILE A 148 -4.35 20.46 9.35
C ILE A 148 -4.42 18.93 9.39
N LEU A 149 -3.51 18.23 8.69
CA LEU A 149 -3.46 16.76 8.70
C LEU A 149 -3.32 16.19 10.12
N ARG A 150 -2.39 16.73 10.91
CA ARG A 150 -2.15 16.34 12.31
C ARG A 150 -3.37 16.46 13.22
N ASN A 151 -4.21 17.46 12.96
CA ASN A 151 -5.32 17.83 13.83
C ASN A 151 -6.64 17.16 13.41
N ASN A 152 -6.60 16.16 12.52
CA ASN A 152 -7.77 15.37 12.18
C ASN A 152 -8.29 14.57 13.38
N ASP A 153 -9.56 14.21 13.31
CA ASP A 153 -10.17 13.24 14.22
C ASP A 153 -9.45 11.88 14.14
N ARG A 154 -9.68 11.03 15.16
CA ARG A 154 -9.08 9.68 15.19
C ARG A 154 -9.36 8.89 13.90
N TYR A 155 -10.56 9.04 13.37
CA TYR A 155 -10.93 8.54 12.05
C TYR A 155 -11.44 9.71 11.20
N PHE A 156 -11.07 9.71 9.93
CA PHE A 156 -11.43 10.73 8.97
C PHE A 156 -11.78 10.08 7.63
N LYS A 157 -12.52 10.80 6.81
CA LYS A 157 -12.88 10.35 5.48
C LYS A 157 -11.73 10.55 4.51
N VAL A 158 -11.51 9.55 3.66
CA VAL A 158 -10.53 9.59 2.58
C VAL A 158 -11.20 9.28 1.25
N ILE A 159 -10.94 10.10 0.25
CA ILE A 159 -11.31 9.86 -1.16
C ILE A 159 -10.04 9.77 -1.99
N ARG A 160 -9.97 8.72 -2.82
CA ARG A 160 -8.80 8.41 -3.66
C ARG A 160 -9.09 8.79 -5.11
N LYS A 161 -8.93 10.08 -5.45
CA LYS A 161 -9.20 10.58 -6.80
C LYS A 161 -8.33 9.86 -7.83
N GLY A 162 -8.91 9.46 -8.95
CA GLY A 162 -8.26 8.65 -9.98
C GLY A 162 -8.40 7.14 -9.75
N ILE A 163 -8.72 6.69 -8.54
CA ILE A 163 -8.92 5.26 -8.20
C ILE A 163 -10.38 4.96 -7.86
N SER A 164 -10.93 5.64 -6.86
CA SER A 164 -12.31 5.43 -6.44
C SER A 164 -12.86 6.67 -5.72
N ASN A 165 -14.07 7.06 -6.12
CA ASN A 165 -14.81 8.15 -5.46
C ASN A 165 -15.53 7.70 -4.18
N LYS A 166 -15.43 6.41 -3.81
CA LYS A 166 -15.99 5.90 -2.56
C LYS A 166 -15.21 6.47 -1.37
N GLU A 167 -15.93 7.10 -0.45
CA GLU A 167 -15.37 7.52 0.84
C GLU A 167 -15.01 6.31 1.70
N LEU A 168 -13.79 6.29 2.23
CA LEU A 168 -13.35 5.31 3.21
C LEU A 168 -13.12 6.01 4.55
N GLU A 169 -13.64 5.45 5.65
CA GLU A 169 -13.25 5.89 6.99
C GLU A 169 -11.89 5.27 7.32
N MET A 170 -10.89 6.13 7.55
CA MET A 170 -9.52 5.72 7.78
C MET A 170 -8.90 6.47 8.96
N ARG A 171 -7.76 5.99 9.43
CA ARG A 171 -6.92 6.68 10.41
C ARG A 171 -5.47 6.70 9.95
N PHE A 172 -4.68 7.61 10.51
CA PHE A 172 -3.24 7.52 10.35
C PHE A 172 -2.67 6.28 11.07
N GLY A 173 -1.69 5.65 10.43
CA GLY A 173 -0.68 4.79 11.05
C GLY A 173 0.44 5.65 11.65
N VAL A 174 1.68 5.16 11.61
CA VAL A 174 2.85 5.96 12.02
C VAL A 174 3.31 6.84 10.85
N PRO A 175 3.07 8.17 10.86
CA PRO A 175 3.62 9.03 9.83
C PRO A 175 5.14 9.20 10.05
N LEU A 176 5.91 9.31 8.97
CA LEU A 176 7.29 9.82 9.03
C LEU A 176 7.32 11.17 8.34
N TRP A 177 8.13 12.11 8.83
CA TRP A 177 8.23 13.41 8.19
C TRP A 177 9.64 14.01 8.24
N SER A 178 9.93 14.87 7.27
CA SER A 178 11.16 15.67 7.20
C SER A 178 10.86 17.09 6.74
N GLU A 179 11.79 18.02 6.96
CA GLU A 179 11.65 19.44 6.61
C GLU A 179 12.69 19.83 5.55
N GLU A 180 12.25 20.41 4.45
CA GLU A 180 13.07 20.82 3.31
C GLU A 180 12.72 22.26 2.91
N GLU A 181 13.63 23.21 3.13
CA GLU A 181 13.60 24.59 2.58
C GLU A 181 12.24 25.33 2.63
N ASN A 182 11.40 25.06 3.65
CA ASN A 182 10.02 25.56 3.91
C ASN A 182 8.84 24.65 3.53
N ARG A 183 9.09 23.41 3.11
CA ARG A 183 8.06 22.37 2.97
C ARG A 183 8.30 21.25 3.97
N ILE A 184 7.21 20.57 4.32
CA ILE A 184 7.23 19.34 5.09
C ILE A 184 6.98 18.20 4.11
N LYS A 185 7.94 17.28 4.00
CA LYS A 185 7.69 16.00 3.33
C LYS A 185 7.09 15.06 4.37
N GLU A 186 5.94 14.46 4.08
CA GLU A 186 5.31 13.47 4.95
C GLU A 186 5.12 12.16 4.20
N ARG A 187 5.54 11.06 4.82
CA ARG A 187 5.15 9.70 4.47
C ARG A 187 3.94 9.34 5.33
N LEU A 188 2.79 9.33 4.69
CA LEU A 188 1.52 8.95 5.27
C LEU A 188 1.36 7.44 5.17
N ILE A 189 1.09 6.80 6.30
CA ILE A 189 0.47 5.47 6.34
C ILE A 189 -0.96 5.71 6.77
N ILE A 190 -1.94 5.27 5.99
CA ILE A 190 -3.36 5.46 6.27
C ILE A 190 -4.04 4.08 6.20
N VAL A 191 -4.80 3.74 7.24
CA VAL A 191 -5.37 2.41 7.42
C VAL A 191 -6.89 2.53 7.54
N GLU A 192 -7.62 1.73 6.78
CA GLU A 192 -9.09 1.67 6.84
C GLU A 192 -9.57 1.19 8.21
N LYS A 193 -10.66 1.78 8.70
CA LYS A 193 -11.24 1.50 10.02
C LYS A 193 -11.58 0.02 10.24
N ILE A 194 -12.00 -0.69 9.19
CA ILE A 194 -12.34 -2.12 9.26
C ILE A 194 -11.16 -2.99 9.71
N TYR A 195 -9.92 -2.51 9.49
CA TYR A 195 -8.71 -3.16 9.99
C TYR A 195 -8.73 -3.33 11.52
N ASP A 196 -9.17 -2.30 12.23
CA ASP A 196 -9.20 -2.27 13.70
C ASP A 196 -10.41 -2.99 14.29
N GLU A 197 -11.50 -3.08 13.51
CA GLU A 197 -12.74 -3.74 13.91
C GLU A 197 -12.60 -5.28 13.83
N ASN A 198 -11.77 -5.77 12.91
CA ASN A 198 -11.54 -7.19 12.71
C ASN A 198 -10.48 -7.75 13.69
N LYS A 199 -10.96 -8.44 14.74
CA LYS A 199 -10.16 -9.09 15.80
C LYS A 199 -9.38 -10.35 15.36
N SER A 200 -8.90 -10.46 14.12
CA SER A 200 -8.08 -11.61 13.71
C SER A 200 -6.68 -11.59 14.37
N LYS A 201 -6.05 -12.77 14.49
CA LYS A 201 -4.91 -13.12 15.38
C LYS A 201 -3.53 -12.57 14.98
N SER A 202 -3.40 -11.82 13.90
CA SER A 202 -2.12 -11.25 13.45
C SER A 202 -1.77 -10.00 14.26
N GLY A 203 -0.51 -9.94 14.69
CA GLY A 203 0.03 -8.91 15.58
C GLY A 203 -0.22 -7.50 15.04
N SER A 204 -0.82 -6.69 15.89
CA SER A 204 -0.91 -5.24 15.76
C SER A 204 0.43 -4.67 15.27
N LEU A 205 0.42 -3.92 14.17
CA LEU A 205 1.54 -3.23 13.48
C LEU A 205 2.43 -2.33 14.39
N PHE A 206 2.28 -2.38 15.71
CA PHE A 206 2.70 -1.38 16.68
C PHE A 206 3.49 -1.93 17.89
N GLN A 207 3.88 -3.23 17.92
CA GLN A 207 4.47 -3.85 19.12
C GLN A 207 5.88 -3.32 19.52
N PRO A 208 6.90 -3.26 18.64
CA PRO A 208 8.25 -2.82 19.05
C PRO A 208 8.34 -1.31 19.33
N GLU A 209 7.57 -0.49 18.62
CA GLU A 209 7.48 0.96 18.85
C GLU A 209 6.83 1.25 20.20
N MET A 210 5.74 0.55 20.54
CA MET A 210 5.09 0.68 21.84
C MET A 210 6.05 0.28 22.97
N SER A 211 6.82 -0.80 22.79
CA SER A 211 7.82 -1.22 23.77
C SER A 211 8.96 -0.19 23.93
N ASN A 212 9.44 0.40 22.84
CA ASN A 212 10.48 1.43 22.88
C ASN A 212 9.98 2.76 23.45
N ILE A 213 8.73 3.14 23.15
CA ILE A 213 8.07 4.31 23.75
C ILE A 213 7.90 4.08 25.25
N GLN A 214 7.43 2.91 25.65
CA GLN A 214 7.32 2.54 27.08
C GLN A 214 8.67 2.59 27.79
N ASN A 215 9.74 2.06 27.20
CA ASN A 215 11.08 2.09 27.79
C ASN A 215 11.64 3.51 27.90
N LYS A 216 11.48 4.35 26.87
CA LYS A 216 11.92 5.76 26.90
C LYS A 216 11.08 6.60 27.86
N LEU A 217 9.77 6.35 27.94
CA LEU A 217 8.87 7.01 28.87
C LEU A 217 9.24 6.66 30.30
N ALA A 218 9.45 5.37 30.60
CA ALA A 218 9.87 4.92 31.92
C ALA A 218 11.24 5.51 32.32
N TYR A 219 12.22 5.56 31.40
CA TYR A 219 13.50 6.22 31.67
C TYR A 219 13.34 7.71 31.99
N THR A 220 12.53 8.42 31.20
CA THR A 220 12.30 9.86 31.35
C THR A 220 11.52 10.16 32.63
N GLU A 221 10.51 9.35 32.97
CA GLU A 221 9.76 9.43 34.22
C GLU A 221 10.68 9.25 35.43
N ASN A 222 11.54 8.23 35.41
CA ASN A 222 12.50 7.97 36.47
C ASN A 222 13.55 9.09 36.58
N LEU A 223 14.08 9.57 35.45
CA LEU A 223 15.05 10.67 35.44
C LEU A 223 14.46 11.96 36.02
N ASN A 224 13.21 12.28 35.65
CA ASN A 224 12.52 13.47 36.17
C ASN A 224 12.19 13.33 37.66
N ALA A 225 11.79 12.14 38.12
CA ALA A 225 11.58 11.87 39.54
C ALA A 225 12.87 12.07 40.35
N GLU A 226 13.99 11.52 39.89
CA GLU A 226 15.29 11.69 40.53
C GLU A 226 15.76 13.15 40.51
N LEU A 227 15.54 13.88 39.41
CA LEU A 227 15.85 15.30 39.32
C LEU A 227 15.02 16.13 40.31
N ILE A 228 13.71 15.87 40.41
CA ILE A 228 12.83 16.54 41.36
C ILE A 228 13.28 16.26 42.80
N ASN A 229 13.58 15.01 43.13
CA ASN A 229 14.08 14.62 44.44
C ASN A 229 15.41 15.30 44.76
N LEU A 230 16.32 15.39 43.79
CA LEU A 230 17.59 16.10 43.94
C LEU A 230 17.38 17.60 44.18
N LEU A 231 16.43 18.23 43.49
CA LEU A 231 16.13 19.66 43.66
C LEU A 231 15.44 19.95 45.00
N LEU A 232 14.54 19.06 45.47
CA LEU A 232 13.92 19.14 46.80
C LEU A 232 14.97 18.95 47.90
N SER A 233 15.85 17.94 47.79
CA SER A 233 16.90 17.69 48.79
C SER A 233 17.95 18.80 48.87
N LYS A 234 18.12 19.57 47.79
CA LYS A 234 18.97 20.77 47.77
C LYS A 234 18.22 22.04 48.18
N GLU A 235 16.94 21.93 48.55
CA GLU A 235 16.05 23.04 48.91
C GLU A 235 15.97 24.12 47.82
N ILE A 236 16.19 23.73 46.56
CA ILE A 236 16.08 24.63 45.39
C ILE A 236 14.61 24.80 44.99
N LEU A 237 13.82 23.75 45.17
CA LEU A 237 12.38 23.76 44.99
C LEU A 237 11.69 23.33 46.28
N THR A 238 10.50 23.87 46.50
CA THR A 238 9.57 23.42 47.55
C THR A 238 8.61 22.36 47.01
N SER A 239 8.00 21.59 47.91
CA SER A 239 6.97 20.60 47.53
C SER A 239 5.80 21.23 46.79
N ASP A 240 5.37 22.43 47.17
CA ASP A 240 4.24 23.14 46.55
C ASP A 240 4.59 23.61 45.12
N GLU A 241 5.84 23.98 44.85
CA GLU A 241 6.30 24.34 43.51
C GLU A 241 6.37 23.11 42.58
N VAL A 242 6.81 21.97 43.11
CA VAL A 242 6.83 20.71 42.37
C VAL A 242 5.42 20.28 41.97
N GLU A 243 4.45 20.39 42.89
CA GLU A 243 3.06 20.04 42.62
C GLU A 243 2.48 20.93 41.50
N ASN A 244 2.73 22.24 41.55
CA ASN A 244 2.33 23.18 40.49
C ASN A 244 2.97 22.87 39.13
N ILE A 245 4.23 22.40 39.09
CA ILE A 245 4.90 22.00 37.84
C ILE A 245 4.23 20.77 37.24
N LYS A 246 3.88 19.77 38.07
CA LYS A 246 3.19 18.56 37.61
C LYS A 246 1.81 18.89 37.04
N GLU A 247 1.03 19.72 37.74
CA GLU A 247 -0.28 20.18 37.27
C GLU A 247 -0.19 20.90 35.92
N LYS A 248 0.85 21.71 35.71
CA LYS A 248 1.10 22.37 34.41
C LYS A 248 1.53 21.40 33.31
N ALA A 249 2.40 20.44 33.64
CA ALA A 249 2.88 19.46 32.67
C ALA A 249 1.75 18.56 32.15
N GLU A 250 0.80 18.18 33.00
CA GLU A 250 -0.39 17.42 32.59
C GLU A 250 -1.26 18.17 31.57
N LEU A 251 -1.32 19.50 31.67
CA LEU A 251 -2.07 20.34 30.74
C LEU A 251 -1.41 20.42 29.34
N ASP A 252 -0.09 20.22 29.23
CA ASP A 252 0.69 20.40 28.00
C ASP A 252 0.90 19.13 27.15
N ILE A 253 0.50 17.94 27.65
CA ILE A 253 0.71 16.62 27.04
C ILE A 253 0.29 16.54 25.56
N LYS A 254 -0.76 17.26 25.16
CA LYS A 254 -1.27 17.24 23.78
C LYS A 254 -0.30 17.79 22.73
N ASN A 255 0.68 18.63 23.11
CA ASN A 255 1.55 19.30 22.15
C ASN A 255 2.81 18.48 21.78
N THR A 256 3.31 17.63 22.68
CA THR A 256 4.64 16.98 22.56
C THR A 256 4.63 15.68 21.75
N TRP A 257 3.48 15.00 21.63
CA TRP A 257 3.36 13.70 20.95
C TRP A 257 3.77 13.70 19.47
N TYR A 258 3.76 14.87 18.82
CA TYR A 258 4.06 14.97 17.40
C TYR A 258 5.55 14.92 17.04
N ASP A 259 6.44 15.34 17.96
CA ASP A 259 7.87 15.53 17.65
C ASP A 259 8.67 14.22 17.56
N PHE A 260 8.15 13.11 18.09
CA PHE A 260 8.84 11.81 18.10
C PHE A 260 8.98 11.14 16.72
N TYR A 261 8.27 11.63 15.71
CA TYR A 261 8.20 11.01 14.38
C TYR A 261 9.03 11.74 13.29
N LYS A 262 9.89 12.69 13.68
CA LYS A 262 10.75 13.46 12.75
C LYS A 262 11.99 12.68 12.31
N VAL A 263 12.27 12.61 11.01
CA VAL A 263 13.50 12.04 10.41
C VAL A 263 14.27 13.08 9.58
N GLN A 264 15.54 12.78 9.21
CA GLN A 264 16.36 13.70 8.40
C GLN A 264 15.82 13.88 6.97
N ASP A 265 15.49 12.78 6.29
CA ASP A 265 14.80 12.78 5.00
C ASP A 265 14.00 11.48 4.87
N ILE A 266 12.74 11.57 4.48
CA ILE A 266 11.87 10.40 4.29
C ILE A 266 12.17 9.66 2.98
N ASP A 267 12.87 10.28 2.03
CA ASP A 267 13.13 9.66 0.73
C ASP A 267 14.25 8.60 0.80
N ASN A 268 14.99 8.55 1.91
CA ASN A 268 16.06 7.58 2.18
C ASN A 268 15.59 6.38 3.04
N PHE A 269 14.28 6.25 3.27
CA PHE A 269 13.62 5.17 4.03
C PHE A 269 12.48 4.55 3.23
#